data_AF-A0A4V2AZ55-F1
#
_entry.id   AF-A0A4V2AZ55-F1
#
_cell.length_a   1.000
_cell.length_b   1.000
_cell.length_c   1.000
_cell.angle_alpha   90.00
_cell.angle_beta   90.00
_cell.angle_gamma   90.00
#
_symmetry.space_group_name_H-M   'P 1'
#
loop_
_entity.id
_entity.type
_entity.pdbx_description
1 polymer ?
#
loop_
_entity_poly.entity_id
_entity_poly.type
_entity_poly.pdbx_seq_one_letter_code
_entity_poly.pdbx_strand_id
1 'polypeptide(L)'
;PADKANETKLDAEFKSWLAFATDKLEEISALTSALNEGHTTFPLFKESRAAIESRKTSKRVNNPNVKERLKALNTTMGKRQSAYKERRVAQETLNLPVFPTTTIGSFPQTADVRSMRASFKAGKIDKKSYDQFIAEQIQTAVKWQDELGIDVLVHGEFERNDMVEFFGEQLDGFAFTENGWVQSYGSRCVKPPIIYGDVSRPKAMTVEWSRYAQSLTKTPMKGMLTGPVTILQWSFVRADQDRKTTCQEIALAIRDEVSDLESAGLRVIQIDEPAIREGLPIRHSEWKAYLDWAVECFRISSSSVADSTQIHTHMCYSEFNDIIEAVGAMDADAV
;
A
#
# COMPACT_ATOMS: atom_id res chain seq x y z
N PRO A 1 -1.74 7.53 -18.15
CA PRO A 1 -2.78 6.81 -18.91
C PRO A 1 -3.21 7.58 -20.16
N ALA A 2 -3.87 6.93 -21.13
CA ALA A 2 -4.15 7.51 -22.44
C ALA A 2 -5.20 8.64 -22.39
N ASP A 3 -6.44 8.31 -22.02
CA ASP A 3 -7.56 9.24 -22.15
C ASP A 3 -8.57 9.06 -20.99
N LYS A 4 -8.86 10.14 -20.26
CA LYS A 4 -9.79 10.12 -19.13
C LYS A 4 -11.25 10.01 -19.59
N ALA A 5 -11.57 10.30 -20.85
CA ALA A 5 -12.92 10.18 -21.38
C ALA A 5 -13.48 8.76 -21.19
N ASN A 6 -12.60 7.75 -21.27
CA ASN A 6 -12.91 6.33 -21.10
C ASN A 6 -13.19 5.92 -19.64
N GLU A 7 -13.05 6.82 -18.68
CA GLU A 7 -13.37 6.59 -17.28
C GLU A 7 -14.85 6.90 -17.03
N THR A 8 -15.71 5.88 -17.04
CA THR A 8 -17.18 6.06 -16.97
C THR A 8 -17.73 6.02 -15.55
N LYS A 9 -16.98 5.41 -14.62
CA LYS A 9 -17.37 5.29 -13.21
C LYS A 9 -16.87 6.41 -12.29
N LEU A 10 -15.97 7.27 -12.77
CA LEU A 10 -15.50 8.41 -11.98
C LEU A 10 -16.57 9.50 -11.97
N ASP A 11 -16.90 10.02 -10.78
CA ASP A 11 -17.82 11.13 -10.67
C ASP A 11 -17.26 12.43 -11.28
N ALA A 12 -18.14 13.34 -11.66
CA ALA A 12 -17.77 14.53 -12.41
C ALA A 12 -16.84 15.48 -11.64
N GLU A 13 -16.98 15.57 -10.31
CA GLU A 13 -16.12 16.40 -9.47
C GLU A 13 -14.69 15.87 -9.55
N PHE A 14 -14.48 14.60 -9.23
CA PHE A 14 -13.15 13.99 -9.25
C PHE A 14 -12.55 13.95 -10.66
N LYS A 15 -13.34 13.58 -11.67
CA LYS A 15 -12.89 13.54 -13.07
C LYS A 15 -12.40 14.91 -13.57
N SER A 16 -12.95 16.01 -13.05
CA SER A 16 -12.50 17.37 -13.37
C SER A 16 -11.09 17.70 -12.87
N TRP A 17 -10.59 16.99 -11.85
CA TRP A 17 -9.25 17.21 -11.29
C TRP A 17 -8.15 16.46 -12.04
N LEU A 18 -8.52 15.60 -12.99
CA LEU A 18 -7.59 14.72 -13.71
C LEU A 18 -7.29 15.25 -15.11
N ALA A 19 -6.04 15.04 -15.53
CA ALA A 19 -5.58 15.23 -16.91
C ALA A 19 -4.72 14.02 -17.30
N PHE A 20 -5.17 13.23 -18.27
CA PHE A 20 -4.44 12.11 -18.85
C PHE A 20 -3.62 12.59 -20.06
N ALA A 21 -3.05 11.68 -20.85
CA ALA A 21 -2.15 12.07 -21.94
C ALA A 21 -2.84 12.96 -22.99
N THR A 22 -4.06 12.63 -23.43
CA THR A 22 -4.83 13.45 -24.37
C THR A 22 -5.10 14.84 -23.82
N ASP A 23 -5.57 14.95 -22.57
CA ASP A 23 -5.82 16.24 -21.91
C ASP A 23 -4.54 17.11 -21.84
N LYS A 24 -3.39 16.48 -21.55
CA LYS A 24 -2.10 17.20 -21.44
C LYS A 24 -1.64 17.79 -22.77
N LEU A 25 -2.01 17.20 -23.90
CA LEU A 25 -1.73 17.78 -25.22
C LEU A 25 -2.56 19.06 -25.44
N GLU A 26 -3.82 19.05 -25.00
CA GLU A 26 -4.69 20.23 -25.03
C GLU A 26 -4.18 21.34 -24.10
N GLU A 27 -3.73 20.98 -22.89
CA GLU A 27 -3.11 21.92 -21.93
C GLU A 27 -1.88 22.63 -22.53
N ILE A 28 -0.96 21.87 -23.14
CA ILE A 28 0.25 22.43 -23.78
C ILE A 28 -0.10 23.33 -24.96
N SER A 29 -1.08 22.92 -25.79
CA SER A 29 -1.55 23.71 -26.92
C SER A 29 -2.12 25.06 -26.45
N ALA A 30 -3.00 25.05 -25.44
CA ALA A 30 -3.59 26.25 -24.87
C ALA A 30 -2.56 27.21 -24.25
N LEU A 31 -1.58 26.66 -23.51
CA LEU A 31 -0.47 27.45 -22.95
C LEU A 31 0.37 28.10 -24.05
N THR A 32 0.64 27.37 -25.13
CA THR A 32 1.44 27.85 -26.27
C THR A 32 0.71 28.98 -27.01
N SER A 33 -0.58 28.82 -27.31
CA SER A 33 -1.39 29.89 -27.91
C SER A 33 -1.44 31.13 -27.02
N ALA A 34 -1.64 30.96 -25.70
CA ALA A 34 -1.69 32.09 -24.77
C ALA A 34 -0.38 32.90 -24.72
N LEU A 35 0.78 32.23 -24.84
CA LEU A 35 2.09 32.89 -24.88
C LEU A 35 2.34 33.63 -26.20
N ASN A 36 1.93 33.04 -27.34
CA ASN A 36 2.23 33.59 -28.67
C ASN A 36 1.23 34.67 -29.12
N GLU A 37 -0.05 34.49 -28.80
CA GLU A 37 -1.14 35.33 -29.30
C GLU A 37 -1.62 36.36 -28.26
N GLY A 38 -1.05 36.30 -27.05
CA GLY A 38 -1.51 37.07 -25.90
C GLY A 38 -2.68 36.39 -25.18
N HIS A 39 -2.91 36.81 -23.92
CA HIS A 39 -3.90 36.19 -23.04
C HIS A 39 -5.35 36.57 -23.47
N THR A 40 -5.80 36.01 -24.58
CA THR A 40 -7.22 35.97 -24.94
C THR A 40 -7.95 35.02 -23.97
N THR A 41 -9.26 35.18 -23.80
CA THR A 41 -10.01 34.37 -22.83
C THR A 41 -10.11 32.91 -23.28
N PHE A 42 -9.19 32.05 -22.82
CA PHE A 42 -9.25 30.60 -23.06
C PHE A 42 -10.25 29.93 -22.10
N PRO A 43 -11.32 29.28 -22.60
CA PRO A 43 -12.27 28.53 -21.78
C PRO A 43 -11.58 27.48 -20.88
N LEU A 44 -10.55 26.80 -21.39
CA LEU A 44 -9.78 25.80 -20.67
C LEU A 44 -9.13 26.36 -19.39
N PHE A 45 -8.66 27.62 -19.39
CA PHE A 45 -8.09 28.24 -18.20
C PHE A 45 -9.16 28.54 -17.13
N LYS A 46 -10.39 28.84 -17.54
CA LYS A 46 -11.51 29.01 -16.62
C LYS A 46 -11.88 27.67 -15.97
N GLU A 47 -11.95 26.61 -16.77
CA GLU A 47 -12.21 25.24 -16.28
C GLU A 47 -11.11 24.75 -15.33
N SER A 48 -9.83 24.95 -15.70
CA SER A 48 -8.67 24.62 -14.87
C SER A 48 -8.72 25.33 -13.51
N ARG A 49 -9.00 26.65 -13.50
CA ARG A 49 -9.16 27.42 -12.24
C ARG A 49 -10.32 26.89 -11.40
N ALA A 50 -11.45 26.57 -12.03
CA ALA A 50 -12.59 26.01 -11.31
C ALA A 50 -12.28 24.62 -10.71
N ALA A 51 -11.53 23.77 -11.42
CA ALA A 51 -11.08 22.46 -10.93
C ALA A 51 -10.09 22.59 -9.75
N ILE A 52 -9.16 23.54 -9.82
CA ILE A 52 -8.22 23.82 -8.72
C ILE A 52 -8.97 24.27 -7.46
N GLU A 53 -9.90 25.22 -7.58
CA GLU A 53 -10.66 25.73 -6.43
C GLU A 53 -11.64 24.69 -5.88
N SER A 54 -12.29 23.90 -6.74
CA SER A 54 -13.19 22.83 -6.29
C SER A 54 -12.42 21.76 -5.52
N ARG A 55 -11.23 21.35 -6.00
CA ARG A 55 -10.35 20.45 -5.27
C ARG A 55 -9.96 21.04 -3.92
N LYS A 56 -9.38 22.25 -3.91
CA LYS A 56 -8.87 22.90 -2.69
C LYS A 56 -9.91 22.99 -1.57
N THR A 57 -11.18 23.19 -1.93
CA THR A 57 -12.29 23.33 -0.97
C THR A 57 -13.06 22.03 -0.70
N SER A 58 -12.75 20.94 -1.42
CA SER A 58 -13.45 19.66 -1.26
C SER A 58 -13.18 19.03 0.10
N LYS A 59 -14.21 18.43 0.70
CA LYS A 59 -14.08 17.64 1.94
C LYS A 59 -13.26 16.37 1.72
N ARG A 60 -13.21 15.88 0.47
CA ARG A 60 -12.41 14.73 0.03
C ARG A 60 -10.92 14.90 0.29
N VAL A 61 -10.44 16.14 0.23
CA VAL A 61 -9.02 16.50 0.41
C VAL A 61 -8.75 17.23 1.73
N ASN A 62 -9.78 17.36 2.58
CA ASN A 62 -9.73 18.10 3.83
C ASN A 62 -10.45 17.30 4.92
N ASN A 63 -9.84 16.21 5.37
CA ASN A 63 -10.36 15.38 6.46
C ASN A 63 -9.82 15.90 7.81
N PRO A 64 -10.66 16.49 8.68
CA PRO A 64 -10.20 17.06 9.95
C PRO A 64 -9.58 16.01 10.88
N ASN A 65 -10.10 14.77 10.87
CA ASN A 65 -9.61 13.70 11.72
C ASN A 65 -8.19 13.26 11.32
N VAL A 66 -7.93 13.17 10.00
CA VAL A 66 -6.59 12.86 9.49
C VAL A 66 -5.61 13.98 9.87
N LYS A 67 -6.01 15.24 9.69
CA LYS A 67 -5.19 16.40 10.04
C LYS A 67 -4.87 16.47 11.53
N GLU A 68 -5.83 16.16 12.40
CA GLU A 68 -5.61 16.09 13.85
C GLU A 68 -4.63 14.96 14.21
N ARG A 69 -4.81 13.80 13.59
CA ARG A 69 -3.94 12.63 13.81
C ARG A 69 -2.50 12.88 13.34
N LEU A 70 -2.31 13.55 12.21
CA LEU A 70 -0.99 13.99 11.73
C LEU A 70 -0.32 14.95 12.72
N LYS A 71 -1.07 15.89 13.31
CA LYS A 71 -0.53 16.80 14.34
C LYS A 71 -0.11 16.08 15.62
N ALA A 72 -0.72 14.93 15.92
CA ALA A 72 -0.38 14.10 17.07
C ALA A 72 0.86 13.21 16.85
N LEU A 73 1.39 13.15 15.62
CA LEU A 73 2.63 12.43 15.33
C LEU A 73 3.75 12.96 16.21
N ASN A 74 4.49 12.03 16.79
CA ASN A 74 5.63 12.32 17.63
C ASN A 74 6.70 11.24 17.46
N THR A 75 7.90 11.52 17.98
CA THR A 75 9.06 10.67 17.76
C THR A 75 8.96 9.29 18.40
N THR A 76 8.05 9.04 19.34
CA THR A 76 7.90 7.72 19.97
C THR A 76 7.07 6.77 19.11
N MET A 77 6.19 7.30 18.24
CA MET A 77 5.36 6.47 17.36
C MET A 77 6.18 5.64 16.36
N GLY A 78 7.36 6.12 15.96
CA GLY A 78 8.29 5.42 15.09
C GLY A 78 9.40 4.67 15.83
N LYS A 79 9.19 4.28 17.10
CA LYS A 79 10.15 3.51 17.89
C LYS A 79 9.46 2.31 18.54
N ARG A 80 10.08 1.13 18.44
CA ARG A 80 9.71 -0.03 19.25
C ARG A 80 9.92 0.26 20.74
N GLN A 81 9.25 -0.50 21.61
CA GLN A 81 9.32 -0.33 23.06
C GLN A 81 10.75 -0.60 23.57
N SER A 82 11.37 -1.68 23.08
CA SER A 82 12.75 -2.05 23.43
C SER A 82 13.64 -2.18 22.19
N ALA A 83 14.95 -2.18 22.39
CA ALA A 83 15.91 -2.44 21.32
C ALA A 83 15.89 -3.93 20.92
N TYR A 84 16.42 -4.23 19.73
CA TYR A 84 16.32 -5.56 19.13
C TYR A 84 16.80 -6.69 20.04
N LYS A 85 17.84 -6.48 20.87
CA LYS A 85 18.38 -7.52 21.75
C LYS A 85 17.36 -7.98 22.79
N GLU A 86 16.63 -7.05 23.40
CA GLU A 86 15.57 -7.36 24.36
C GLU A 86 14.36 -7.98 23.65
N ARG A 87 13.97 -7.43 22.49
CA ARG A 87 12.88 -7.99 21.68
C ARG A 87 13.16 -9.42 21.25
N ARG A 88 14.39 -9.72 20.85
CA ARG A 88 14.78 -11.06 20.41
C ARG A 88 14.53 -12.11 21.50
N VAL A 89 14.80 -11.77 22.77
CA VAL A 89 14.48 -12.62 23.93
C VAL A 89 12.97 -12.77 24.10
N ALA A 90 12.21 -11.68 24.03
CA ALA A 90 10.75 -11.74 24.12
C ALA A 90 10.11 -12.57 22.99
N GLN A 91 10.73 -12.63 21.82
CA GLN A 91 10.29 -13.39 20.65
C GLN A 91 10.60 -14.89 20.72
N GLU A 92 11.35 -15.37 21.73
CA GLU A 92 11.59 -16.81 21.95
C GLU A 92 10.28 -17.58 22.17
N THR A 93 9.19 -16.89 22.53
CA THR A 93 7.83 -17.45 22.61
C THR A 93 7.33 -18.04 21.30
N LEU A 94 7.92 -17.69 20.16
CA LEU A 94 7.62 -18.28 18.85
C LEU A 94 8.20 -19.70 18.69
N ASN A 95 9.11 -20.14 19.58
CA ASN A 95 9.73 -21.46 19.58
C ASN A 95 10.38 -21.87 18.24
N LEU A 96 10.94 -20.89 17.53
CA LEU A 96 11.60 -21.12 16.23
C LEU A 96 12.92 -21.88 16.40
N PRO A 97 13.26 -22.83 15.50
CA PRO A 97 14.56 -23.49 15.52
C PRO A 97 15.68 -22.52 15.11
N VAL A 98 16.93 -22.97 15.18
CA VAL A 98 18.12 -22.15 14.83
C VAL A 98 18.07 -21.68 13.37
N PHE A 99 17.56 -22.51 12.47
CA PHE A 99 17.42 -22.21 11.05
C PHE A 99 15.94 -22.28 10.66
N PRO A 100 15.13 -21.28 11.06
CA PRO A 100 13.70 -21.32 10.78
C PRO A 100 13.43 -21.15 9.28
N THR A 101 12.45 -21.89 8.79
CA THR A 101 12.01 -21.89 7.41
C THR A 101 10.69 -21.13 7.27
N THR A 102 10.56 -20.37 6.19
CA THR A 102 9.35 -19.64 5.85
C THR A 102 9.31 -19.36 4.35
N THR A 103 8.19 -18.80 3.88
CA THR A 103 8.07 -18.24 2.53
C THR A 103 7.69 -16.76 2.61
N ILE A 104 7.63 -16.10 1.45
CA ILE A 104 7.53 -14.63 1.39
C ILE A 104 6.09 -14.12 1.44
N GLY A 105 5.08 -14.91 1.04
CA GLY A 105 3.68 -14.46 1.05
C GLY A 105 2.80 -15.20 0.04
N SER A 106 2.75 -14.68 -1.18
CA SER A 106 1.85 -15.21 -2.22
C SER A 106 2.15 -16.65 -2.63
N PHE A 107 1.10 -17.45 -2.79
CA PHE A 107 1.14 -18.76 -3.44
C PHE A 107 0.62 -18.72 -4.88
N PRO A 108 0.82 -19.78 -5.69
CA PRO A 108 0.49 -19.77 -7.11
C PRO A 108 -0.94 -19.29 -7.38
N GLN A 109 -1.04 -18.18 -8.12
CA GLN A 109 -2.31 -17.62 -8.56
C GLN A 109 -2.86 -18.44 -9.73
N THR A 110 -3.48 -19.58 -9.45
CA THR A 110 -3.97 -20.55 -10.46
C THR A 110 -5.06 -19.95 -11.36
N ALA A 111 -5.37 -20.63 -12.47
CA ALA A 111 -6.46 -20.20 -13.36
C ALA A 111 -7.80 -20.11 -12.62
N ASP A 112 -8.06 -21.03 -11.70
CA ASP A 112 -9.29 -21.07 -10.92
C ASP A 112 -9.38 -19.90 -9.94
N VAL A 113 -8.30 -19.58 -9.21
CA VAL A 113 -8.24 -18.42 -8.32
C VAL A 113 -8.51 -17.11 -9.08
N ARG A 114 -7.87 -16.94 -10.25
CA ARG A 114 -8.09 -15.76 -11.10
C ARG A 114 -9.51 -15.70 -11.64
N SER A 115 -10.05 -16.83 -12.09
CA SER A 115 -11.42 -16.94 -12.63
C SER A 115 -12.47 -16.62 -11.57
N MET A 116 -12.28 -17.13 -10.35
CA MET A 116 -13.18 -16.90 -9.21
C MET A 116 -13.20 -15.43 -8.81
N ARG A 117 -12.02 -14.79 -8.70
CA ARG A 117 -11.91 -13.34 -8.43
C ARG A 117 -12.54 -12.49 -9.52
N ALA A 118 -12.30 -12.83 -10.79
CA ALA A 118 -12.90 -12.11 -11.92
C ALA A 118 -14.43 -12.25 -11.92
N SER A 119 -14.95 -13.42 -11.58
CA SER A 119 -16.39 -13.67 -11.48
C SER A 119 -17.03 -12.90 -10.33
N PHE A 120 -16.35 -12.80 -9.18
CA PHE A 120 -16.79 -11.97 -8.05
C PHE A 120 -16.78 -10.48 -8.39
N LYS A 121 -15.67 -9.95 -8.94
CA LYS A 121 -15.59 -8.55 -9.38
C LYS A 121 -16.64 -8.19 -10.44
N ALA A 122 -17.05 -9.16 -11.27
CA ALA A 122 -18.11 -9.00 -12.27
C ALA A 122 -19.55 -9.21 -11.71
N GLY A 123 -19.71 -9.49 -10.42
CA GLY A 123 -21.01 -9.74 -9.78
C GLY A 123 -21.70 -11.04 -10.22
N LYS A 124 -20.96 -11.99 -10.80
CA LYS A 124 -21.51 -13.27 -11.28
C LYS A 124 -21.67 -14.31 -10.17
N ILE A 125 -20.98 -14.12 -9.06
CA ILE A 125 -21.07 -14.95 -7.85
C ILE A 125 -21.25 -14.05 -6.64
N ASP A 126 -21.90 -14.56 -5.60
CA ASP A 126 -22.07 -13.83 -4.35
C ASP A 126 -20.80 -13.87 -3.49
N LYS A 127 -20.73 -12.96 -2.50
CA LYS A 127 -19.59 -12.87 -1.57
C LYS A 127 -19.40 -14.17 -0.79
N LYS A 128 -20.49 -14.83 -0.39
CA LYS A 128 -20.43 -16.06 0.41
C LYS A 128 -19.72 -17.19 -0.34
N SER A 129 -20.04 -17.37 -1.62
CA SER A 129 -19.42 -18.37 -2.48
C SER A 129 -17.96 -18.05 -2.74
N TYR A 130 -17.64 -16.76 -2.95
CA TYR A 130 -16.26 -16.31 -3.09
C TYR A 130 -15.45 -16.56 -1.82
N ASP A 131 -15.95 -16.14 -0.66
CA ASP A 131 -15.29 -16.33 0.63
C ASP A 131 -15.08 -17.83 0.92
N GLN A 132 -16.08 -18.68 0.66
CA GLN A 132 -15.94 -20.13 0.84
C GLN A 132 -14.79 -20.70 0.00
N PHE A 133 -14.69 -20.29 -1.27
CA PHE A 133 -13.58 -20.70 -2.13
C PHE A 133 -12.22 -20.23 -1.59
N ILE A 134 -12.11 -18.98 -1.16
CA ILE A 134 -10.86 -18.45 -0.57
C ILE A 134 -10.47 -19.21 0.70
N ALA A 135 -11.45 -19.50 1.57
CA ALA A 135 -11.22 -20.30 2.78
C ALA A 135 -10.65 -21.69 2.45
N GLU A 136 -11.18 -22.37 1.42
CA GLU A 136 -10.67 -23.67 0.96
C GLU A 136 -9.24 -23.61 0.41
N GLN A 137 -8.90 -22.54 -0.32
CA GLN A 137 -7.53 -22.32 -0.80
C GLN A 137 -6.56 -22.10 0.37
N ILE A 138 -6.94 -21.28 1.35
CA ILE A 138 -6.15 -21.05 2.57
C ILE A 138 -5.98 -22.35 3.35
N GLN A 139 -7.05 -23.13 3.53
CA GLN A 139 -6.97 -24.42 4.24
C GLN A 139 -6.00 -25.38 3.55
N THR A 140 -6.03 -25.46 2.23
CA THR A 140 -5.12 -26.27 1.44
C THR A 140 -3.67 -25.82 1.61
N ALA A 141 -3.43 -24.50 1.53
CA ALA A 141 -2.12 -23.90 1.69
C ALA A 141 -1.53 -24.13 3.10
N VAL A 142 -2.33 -23.96 4.16
CA VAL A 142 -1.91 -24.20 5.54
C VAL A 142 -1.55 -25.67 5.73
N LYS A 143 -2.44 -26.58 5.33
CA LYS A 143 -2.20 -28.03 5.45
C LYS A 143 -0.91 -28.45 4.75
N TRP A 144 -0.69 -27.96 3.54
CA TRP A 144 0.51 -28.28 2.77
C TRP A 144 1.79 -27.79 3.44
N GLN A 145 1.80 -26.57 4.00
CA GLN A 145 2.95 -26.04 4.72
C GLN A 145 3.23 -26.79 6.03
N ASP A 146 2.19 -27.15 6.78
CA ASP A 146 2.32 -27.95 8.01
C ASP A 146 2.89 -29.34 7.69
N GLU A 147 2.44 -29.99 6.60
CA GLU A 147 2.98 -31.28 6.14
C GLU A 147 4.46 -31.19 5.71
N LEU A 148 4.89 -30.02 5.21
CA LEU A 148 6.30 -29.75 4.88
C LEU A 148 7.15 -29.37 6.09
N GLY A 149 6.55 -29.13 7.26
CA GLY A 149 7.25 -28.69 8.46
C GLY A 149 7.84 -27.28 8.37
N ILE A 150 7.15 -26.36 7.69
CA ILE A 150 7.55 -24.94 7.63
C ILE A 150 7.35 -24.30 9.01
N ASP A 151 8.32 -23.51 9.49
CA ASP A 151 8.32 -22.96 10.87
C ASP A 151 7.49 -21.69 11.04
N VAL A 152 7.30 -20.91 9.96
CA VAL A 152 6.43 -19.73 9.93
C VAL A 152 5.65 -19.72 8.62
N LEU A 153 4.32 -19.79 8.71
CA LEU A 153 3.41 -19.97 7.59
C LEU A 153 2.94 -18.65 6.98
N VAL A 154 2.47 -18.74 5.75
CA VAL A 154 1.72 -17.67 5.05
C VAL A 154 0.37 -18.20 4.58
N HIS A 155 -0.63 -17.34 4.40
CA HIS A 155 -1.96 -17.76 3.95
C HIS A 155 -2.09 -17.84 2.42
N GLY A 156 -1.09 -17.39 1.66
CA GLY A 156 -1.02 -17.51 0.21
C GLY A 156 -1.66 -16.36 -0.59
N GLU A 157 -2.32 -15.41 0.07
CA GLU A 157 -2.86 -14.17 -0.53
C GLU A 157 -3.83 -14.40 -1.72
N PHE A 158 -4.64 -15.46 -1.63
CA PHE A 158 -5.59 -15.83 -2.70
C PHE A 158 -6.69 -14.78 -2.91
N GLU A 159 -7.01 -13.99 -1.89
CA GLU A 159 -7.98 -12.91 -1.95
C GLU A 159 -7.46 -11.68 -2.71
N ARG A 160 -6.14 -11.56 -2.88
CA ARG A 160 -5.47 -10.36 -3.42
C ARG A 160 -5.10 -10.55 -4.89
N ASN A 161 -5.30 -9.50 -5.68
CA ASN A 161 -4.83 -9.44 -7.07
C ASN A 161 -3.49 -8.73 -7.22
N ASP A 162 -3.31 -7.65 -6.48
CA ASP A 162 -2.16 -6.76 -6.52
C ASP A 162 -1.96 -6.15 -5.13
N MET A 163 -0.70 -5.99 -4.74
CA MET A 163 -0.33 -5.59 -3.38
C MET A 163 -0.54 -4.10 -3.09
N VAL A 164 -0.89 -3.27 -4.08
CA VAL A 164 -1.23 -1.85 -3.85
C VAL A 164 -2.70 -1.61 -4.15
N GLU A 165 -3.26 -2.21 -5.21
CA GLU A 165 -4.70 -2.11 -5.51
C GLU A 165 -5.55 -2.62 -4.34
N PHE A 166 -5.18 -3.78 -3.76
CA PHE A 166 -5.94 -4.40 -2.66
C PHE A 166 -6.06 -3.49 -1.43
N PHE A 167 -5.00 -2.77 -1.06
CA PHE A 167 -5.03 -1.86 0.09
C PHE A 167 -5.76 -0.57 -0.27
N GLY A 168 -5.46 0.02 -1.43
CA GLY A 168 -6.13 1.25 -1.84
C GLY A 168 -7.65 1.09 -1.95
N GLU A 169 -8.18 -0.07 -2.37
CA GLU A 169 -9.63 -0.33 -2.47
C GLU A 169 -10.32 -0.27 -1.09
N GLN A 170 -9.54 -0.28 -0.01
CA GLN A 170 -10.01 -0.33 1.37
C GLN A 170 -9.59 0.90 2.19
N LEU A 171 -8.92 1.86 1.56
CA LEU A 171 -8.49 3.13 2.16
C LEU A 171 -9.32 4.29 1.59
N ASP A 172 -9.73 5.20 2.47
CA ASP A 172 -10.25 6.49 2.02
C ASP A 172 -9.14 7.33 1.40
N GLY A 173 -9.50 8.28 0.52
CA GLY A 173 -8.53 9.12 -0.18
C GLY A 173 -7.96 8.50 -1.47
N PHE A 174 -8.35 7.27 -1.81
CA PHE A 174 -7.98 6.57 -3.04
C PHE A 174 -9.13 6.49 -4.05
N ALA A 175 -8.80 6.56 -5.33
CA ALA A 175 -9.69 6.28 -6.45
C ALA A 175 -9.06 5.31 -7.44
N PHE A 176 -9.93 4.63 -8.19
CA PHE A 176 -9.57 3.58 -9.14
C PHE A 176 -10.15 3.88 -10.51
N THR A 177 -9.30 3.75 -11.52
CA THR A 177 -9.70 3.86 -12.92
C THR A 177 -10.19 2.52 -13.47
N GLU A 178 -10.99 2.52 -14.52
CA GLU A 178 -11.32 1.36 -15.34
C GLU A 178 -10.26 1.13 -16.41
N ASN A 179 -9.81 2.21 -17.07
CA ASN A 179 -8.97 2.18 -18.26
C ASN A 179 -7.67 2.97 -18.10
N GLY A 180 -7.30 3.34 -16.87
CA GLY A 180 -6.11 4.11 -16.52
C GLY A 180 -4.79 3.34 -16.62
N TRP A 181 -4.61 2.54 -17.66
CA TRP A 181 -3.43 1.70 -17.85
C TRP A 181 -2.16 2.52 -18.15
N VAL A 182 -1.04 2.02 -17.64
CA VAL A 182 0.31 2.52 -17.90
C VAL A 182 1.20 1.31 -18.19
N GLN A 183 1.99 1.39 -19.26
CA GLN A 183 2.98 0.36 -19.56
C GLN A 183 4.05 0.33 -18.46
N SER A 184 4.33 -0.86 -17.95
CA SER A 184 5.35 -1.08 -16.91
C SER A 184 6.56 -1.82 -17.47
N TYR A 185 6.37 -3.00 -18.09
CA TYR A 185 7.47 -3.79 -18.62
C TYR A 185 7.04 -4.61 -19.84
N GLY A 186 7.69 -4.40 -20.99
CA GLY A 186 7.30 -5.07 -22.24
C GLY A 186 5.82 -4.78 -22.56
N SER A 187 5.01 -5.83 -22.72
CA SER A 187 3.55 -5.70 -22.91
C SER A 187 2.74 -5.72 -21.62
N ARG A 188 3.38 -5.77 -20.44
CA ARG A 188 2.70 -5.72 -19.14
C ARG A 188 2.34 -4.28 -18.81
N CYS A 189 1.06 -4.04 -18.59
CA CYS A 189 0.53 -2.78 -18.08
C CYS A 189 0.10 -2.93 -16.61
N VAL A 190 0.14 -1.83 -15.89
CA VAL A 190 -0.40 -1.68 -14.54
C VAL A 190 -1.45 -0.59 -14.54
N LYS A 191 -2.32 -0.59 -13.53
CA LYS A 191 -3.37 0.41 -13.35
C LYS A 191 -3.22 1.02 -11.96
N PRO A 192 -2.28 1.95 -11.78
CA PRO A 192 -1.97 2.51 -10.47
C PRO A 192 -3.21 3.18 -9.84
N PRO A 193 -3.46 2.98 -8.54
CA PRO A 193 -4.47 3.77 -7.83
C PRO A 193 -4.12 5.25 -7.87
N ILE A 194 -5.12 6.12 -7.68
CA ILE A 194 -4.93 7.57 -7.59
C ILE A 194 -5.20 8.00 -6.15
N ILE A 195 -4.19 8.54 -5.47
CA ILE A 195 -4.38 9.21 -4.19
C ILE A 195 -4.87 10.62 -4.50
N TYR A 196 -6.13 10.90 -4.19
CA TYR A 196 -6.73 12.21 -4.45
C TYR A 196 -6.88 13.05 -3.18
N GLY A 197 -6.96 12.40 -2.01
CA GLY A 197 -7.39 13.02 -0.76
C GLY A 197 -6.60 12.54 0.46
N ASP A 198 -7.04 12.98 1.63
CA ASP A 198 -6.40 12.66 2.91
C ASP A 198 -6.67 11.17 3.23
N VAL A 199 -5.62 10.39 3.48
CA VAL A 199 -5.74 8.93 3.60
C VAL A 199 -6.15 8.52 5.02
N SER A 200 -7.18 7.66 5.11
CA SER A 200 -7.57 7.00 6.36
C SER A 200 -8.03 5.56 6.13
N ARG A 201 -7.92 4.74 7.17
CA ARG A 201 -8.41 3.35 7.17
C ARG A 201 -9.77 3.27 7.88
N PRO A 202 -10.91 3.12 7.15
CA PRO A 202 -12.23 3.06 7.77
C PRO A 202 -12.53 1.73 8.49
N LYS A 203 -11.88 0.63 8.08
CA LYS A 203 -12.09 -0.72 8.63
C LYS A 203 -10.85 -1.60 8.47
N ALA A 204 -10.80 -2.72 9.18
CA ALA A 204 -9.75 -3.72 8.99
C ALA A 204 -9.74 -4.28 7.56
N MET A 205 -8.53 -4.47 7.02
CA MET A 205 -8.33 -4.79 5.59
C MET A 205 -7.98 -6.26 5.35
N THR A 206 -7.22 -6.87 6.26
CA THR A 206 -6.58 -8.19 6.11
C THR A 206 -6.86 -9.13 7.28
N VAL A 207 -7.28 -8.57 8.41
CA VAL A 207 -7.43 -9.28 9.69
C VAL A 207 -8.31 -10.53 9.58
N GLU A 208 -9.40 -10.49 8.81
CA GLU A 208 -10.34 -11.61 8.70
C GLU A 208 -9.65 -12.87 8.15
N TRP A 209 -8.96 -12.74 7.01
CA TRP A 209 -8.27 -13.86 6.38
C TRP A 209 -7.03 -14.30 7.17
N SER A 210 -6.25 -13.36 7.71
CA SER A 210 -5.08 -13.71 8.53
C SER A 210 -5.48 -14.42 9.83
N ARG A 211 -6.56 -13.97 10.49
CA ARG A 211 -7.11 -14.64 11.68
C ARG A 211 -7.64 -16.03 11.33
N TYR A 212 -8.40 -16.16 10.23
CA TYR A 212 -8.87 -17.46 9.77
C TYR A 212 -7.71 -18.41 9.50
N ALA A 213 -6.68 -17.97 8.77
CA ALA A 213 -5.49 -18.77 8.50
C ALA A 213 -4.77 -19.20 9.78
N GLN A 214 -4.56 -18.29 10.74
CA GLN A 214 -3.95 -18.63 12.03
C GLN A 214 -4.81 -19.62 12.83
N SER A 215 -6.15 -19.59 12.70
CA SER A 215 -7.03 -20.51 13.43
C SER A 215 -6.91 -21.98 12.97
N LEU A 216 -6.34 -22.22 11.80
CA LEU A 216 -6.18 -23.55 11.21
C LEU A 216 -4.89 -24.28 11.65
N THR A 217 -3.96 -23.58 12.29
CA THR A 217 -2.65 -24.13 12.65
C THR A 217 -2.16 -23.60 14.02
N LYS A 218 -1.24 -24.33 14.64
CA LYS A 218 -0.50 -23.86 15.83
C LYS A 218 0.81 -23.15 15.46
N THR A 219 1.24 -23.31 14.23
CA THR A 219 2.45 -22.69 13.70
C THR A 219 2.21 -21.18 13.54
N PRO A 220 3.19 -20.31 13.84
CA PRO A 220 3.03 -18.86 13.63
C PRO A 220 2.66 -18.54 12.18
N MET A 221 1.58 -17.79 11.98
CA MET A 221 1.12 -17.28 10.69
C MET A 221 1.59 -15.84 10.50
N LYS A 222 2.07 -15.49 9.29
CA LYS A 222 2.37 -14.10 8.92
C LYS A 222 1.10 -13.33 8.61
N GLY A 223 0.94 -12.16 9.23
CA GLY A 223 0.11 -11.08 8.68
C GLY A 223 0.87 -10.40 7.54
N MET A 224 0.24 -10.21 6.38
CA MET A 224 0.90 -9.71 5.17
C MET A 224 0.40 -8.32 4.81
N LEU A 225 1.29 -7.32 4.80
CA LEU A 225 0.97 -5.93 4.49
C LEU A 225 1.93 -5.35 3.45
N THR A 226 1.44 -4.39 2.67
CA THR A 226 2.31 -3.52 1.88
C THR A 226 2.60 -2.24 2.65
N GLY A 227 3.86 -1.85 2.66
CA GLY A 227 4.33 -0.69 3.40
C GLY A 227 3.87 0.65 2.81
N PRO A 228 3.89 1.71 3.63
CA PRO A 228 3.39 3.02 3.24
C PRO A 228 4.16 3.68 2.10
N VAL A 229 5.46 3.39 1.95
CA VAL A 229 6.27 3.95 0.86
C VAL A 229 5.87 3.30 -0.47
N THR A 230 5.65 2.00 -0.49
CA THR A 230 5.25 1.27 -1.70
C THR A 230 3.85 1.63 -2.15
N ILE A 231 2.89 1.71 -1.22
CA ILE A 231 1.53 2.19 -1.52
C ILE A 231 1.59 3.60 -2.15
N LEU A 232 2.47 4.47 -1.63
CA LEU A 232 2.68 5.81 -2.19
C LEU A 232 3.34 5.78 -3.58
N GLN A 233 4.44 5.05 -3.76
CA GLN A 233 5.25 5.09 -4.98
C GLN A 233 4.55 4.43 -6.17
N TRP A 234 3.81 3.35 -5.94
CA TRP A 234 3.06 2.65 -6.99
C TRP A 234 1.63 3.18 -7.18
N SER A 235 1.35 4.38 -6.64
CA SER A 235 0.12 5.14 -6.90
C SER A 235 0.43 6.46 -7.61
N PHE A 236 -0.56 7.02 -8.31
CA PHE A 236 -0.53 8.43 -8.72
C PHE A 236 -0.79 9.30 -7.49
N VAL A 237 0.25 9.99 -7.04
CA VAL A 237 0.20 10.80 -5.82
C VAL A 237 -0.33 12.19 -6.13
N ARG A 238 -1.16 12.69 -5.21
CA ARG A 238 -1.64 14.07 -5.18
C ARG A 238 -0.51 15.10 -5.21
N ALA A 239 -0.76 16.25 -5.83
CA ALA A 239 0.24 17.32 -6.04
C ALA A 239 0.02 18.55 -5.13
N ASP A 240 -1.04 18.54 -4.31
CA ASP A 240 -1.43 19.65 -3.43
C ASP A 240 -0.82 19.57 -2.02
N GLN A 241 -0.12 18.47 -1.71
CA GLN A 241 0.68 18.31 -0.50
C GLN A 241 1.97 17.56 -0.80
N ASP A 242 2.94 17.64 0.10
CA ASP A 242 4.20 16.92 -0.07
C ASP A 242 4.03 15.40 0.10
N ARG A 243 4.95 14.65 -0.53
CA ARG A 243 4.94 13.18 -0.53
C ARG A 243 5.13 12.60 0.88
N LYS A 244 5.91 13.26 1.74
CA LYS A 244 6.15 12.81 3.12
C LYS A 244 4.84 12.83 3.91
N THR A 245 4.08 13.93 3.85
CA THR A 245 2.78 14.05 4.53
C THR A 245 1.81 12.96 4.07
N THR A 246 1.69 12.75 2.76
CA THR A 246 0.85 11.66 2.21
C THR A 246 1.32 10.28 2.70
N CYS A 247 2.62 10.04 2.76
CA CYS A 247 3.18 8.79 3.27
C CYS A 247 2.92 8.60 4.77
N GLN A 248 2.94 9.67 5.57
CA GLN A 248 2.61 9.63 6.99
C GLN A 248 1.13 9.27 7.23
N GLU A 249 0.22 9.77 6.40
CA GLU A 249 -1.20 9.38 6.44
C GLU A 249 -1.37 7.88 6.18
N ILE A 250 -0.71 7.36 5.13
CA ILE A 250 -0.71 5.92 4.82
C ILE A 250 -0.07 5.13 5.97
N ALA A 251 1.05 5.59 6.53
CA ALA A 251 1.74 4.92 7.63
C ALA A 251 0.85 4.79 8.87
N LEU A 252 0.07 5.82 9.20
CA LEU A 252 -0.91 5.79 10.29
C LEU A 252 -2.05 4.81 10.00
N ALA A 253 -2.54 4.74 8.76
CA ALA A 253 -3.52 3.75 8.34
C ALA A 253 -3.00 2.30 8.46
N ILE A 254 -1.77 2.05 8.00
CA ILE A 254 -1.12 0.73 8.13
C ILE A 254 -0.81 0.40 9.59
N ARG A 255 -0.44 1.38 10.42
CA ARG A 255 -0.24 1.19 11.86
C ARG A 255 -1.47 0.60 12.56
N ASP A 256 -2.66 1.06 12.19
CA ASP A 256 -3.90 0.52 12.75
C ASP A 256 -4.12 -0.93 12.33
N GLU A 257 -3.83 -1.26 11.08
CA GLU A 257 -3.93 -2.63 10.57
C GLU A 257 -2.94 -3.56 11.26
N VAL A 258 -1.69 -3.12 11.47
CA VAL A 258 -0.67 -3.86 12.22
C VAL A 258 -1.14 -4.14 13.65
N SER A 259 -1.72 -3.13 14.30
CA SER A 259 -2.23 -3.26 15.68
C SER A 259 -3.42 -4.21 15.76
N ASP A 260 -4.30 -4.19 14.76
CA ASP A 260 -5.45 -5.11 14.69
C ASP A 260 -5.02 -6.55 14.38
N LEU A 261 -3.99 -6.75 13.53
CA LEU A 261 -3.41 -8.07 13.28
C LEU A 261 -2.79 -8.66 14.54
N GLU A 262 -2.01 -7.87 15.29
CA GLU A 262 -1.45 -8.32 16.57
C GLU A 262 -2.56 -8.67 17.56
N SER A 263 -3.60 -7.83 17.65
CA SER A 263 -4.76 -8.06 18.52
C SER A 263 -5.57 -9.28 18.11
N ALA A 264 -5.53 -9.66 16.83
CA ALA A 264 -6.14 -10.87 16.30
C ALA A 264 -5.28 -12.13 16.52
N GLY A 265 -4.13 -12.02 17.17
CA GLY A 265 -3.28 -13.14 17.57
C GLY A 265 -2.10 -13.42 16.62
N LEU A 266 -1.87 -12.59 15.60
CA LEU A 266 -0.74 -12.75 14.69
C LEU A 266 0.52 -12.23 15.39
N ARG A 267 1.53 -13.09 15.54
CA ARG A 267 2.81 -12.76 16.21
C ARG A 267 3.96 -12.53 15.24
N VAL A 268 3.71 -12.70 13.94
CA VAL A 268 4.63 -12.32 12.87
C VAL A 268 3.85 -11.48 11.87
N ILE A 269 4.32 -10.27 11.59
CA ILE A 269 3.68 -9.35 10.65
C ILE A 269 4.75 -8.88 9.68
N GLN A 270 4.55 -9.14 8.39
CA GLN A 270 5.42 -8.72 7.32
C GLN A 270 4.87 -7.46 6.64
N ILE A 271 5.71 -6.44 6.52
CA ILE A 271 5.39 -5.16 5.86
C ILE A 271 6.40 -4.95 4.75
N ASP A 272 5.98 -5.11 3.50
CA ASP A 272 6.90 -5.13 2.36
C ASP A 272 7.08 -3.75 1.74
N GLU A 273 8.34 -3.39 1.45
CA GLU A 273 8.71 -2.10 0.86
C GLU A 273 9.54 -2.22 -0.43
N PRO A 274 9.07 -2.95 -1.47
CA PRO A 274 9.83 -3.10 -2.70
C PRO A 274 10.11 -1.78 -3.44
N ALA A 275 9.28 -0.74 -3.24
CA ALA A 275 9.44 0.53 -3.94
C ALA A 275 10.31 1.56 -3.18
N ILE A 276 10.87 1.24 -2.02
CA ILE A 276 11.69 2.21 -1.28
C ILE A 276 12.93 2.62 -2.08
N ARG A 277 13.56 1.69 -2.79
CA ARG A 277 14.69 2.00 -3.67
C ARG A 277 14.24 2.71 -4.94
N GLU A 278 13.17 2.23 -5.57
CA GLU A 278 12.60 2.85 -6.78
C GLU A 278 12.28 4.33 -6.56
N GLY A 279 11.88 4.66 -5.33
CA GLY A 279 11.58 6.01 -4.89
C GLY A 279 12.75 6.96 -4.71
N LEU A 280 14.00 6.48 -4.81
CA LEU A 280 15.18 7.34 -4.63
C LEU A 280 15.19 8.48 -5.67
N PRO A 281 15.41 9.72 -5.23
CA PRO A 281 15.63 10.82 -6.15
C PRO A 281 16.80 10.53 -7.10
N ILE A 282 16.76 11.06 -8.32
CA ILE A 282 17.84 10.87 -9.31
C ILE A 282 19.18 11.43 -8.78
N ARG A 283 19.14 12.47 -7.95
CA ARG A 283 20.33 13.10 -7.37
C ARG A 283 20.66 12.50 -6.00
N HIS A 284 21.87 11.97 -5.86
CA HIS A 284 22.38 11.40 -4.60
C HIS A 284 22.31 12.38 -3.41
N SER A 285 22.49 13.68 -3.66
CA SER A 285 22.39 14.72 -2.63
C SER A 285 21.01 14.80 -1.95
N GLU A 286 19.97 14.28 -2.61
CA GLU A 286 18.59 14.29 -2.13
C GLU A 286 18.18 12.96 -1.47
N TRP A 287 19.02 11.93 -1.55
CA TRP A 287 18.72 10.59 -1.04
C TRP A 287 18.48 10.58 0.46
N LYS A 288 19.34 11.28 1.22
CA LYS A 288 19.22 11.30 2.68
C LYS A 288 17.86 11.85 3.10
N ALA A 289 17.44 12.98 2.51
CA ALA A 289 16.16 13.59 2.83
C ALA A 289 14.99 12.65 2.53
N TYR A 290 15.04 11.92 1.40
CA TYR A 290 14.06 10.91 1.04
C TYR A 290 14.03 9.73 2.03
N LEU A 291 15.19 9.10 2.26
CA LEU A 291 15.32 7.91 3.09
C LEU A 291 14.95 8.22 4.55
N ASP A 292 15.29 9.40 5.07
CA ASP A 292 14.94 9.82 6.42
C ASP A 292 13.43 9.71 6.67
N TRP A 293 12.59 10.24 5.76
CA TRP A 293 11.14 10.17 5.93
C TRP A 293 10.54 8.83 5.51
N ALA A 294 11.12 8.15 4.50
CA ALA A 294 10.64 6.85 4.07
C ALA A 294 10.77 5.81 5.19
N VAL A 295 11.93 5.78 5.85
CA VAL A 295 12.21 4.93 7.02
C VAL A 295 11.39 5.36 8.24
N GLU A 296 11.18 6.66 8.45
CA GLU A 296 10.25 7.16 9.48
C GLU A 296 8.84 6.62 9.28
N CYS A 297 8.28 6.71 8.07
CA CYS A 297 6.94 6.21 7.75
C CYS A 297 6.82 4.70 7.93
N PHE A 298 7.81 3.92 7.47
CA PHE A 298 7.85 2.49 7.75
C PHE A 298 7.78 2.21 9.25
N ARG A 299 8.63 2.87 10.05
CA ARG A 299 8.64 2.70 11.51
C ARG A 299 7.34 3.13 12.19
N ILE A 300 6.70 4.21 11.73
CA ILE A 300 5.38 4.62 12.23
C ILE A 300 4.37 3.48 12.04
N SER A 301 4.41 2.79 10.90
CA SER A 301 3.52 1.66 10.62
C SER A 301 3.81 0.43 11.47
N SER A 302 5.09 0.12 11.73
CA SER A 302 5.52 -1.14 12.34
C SER A 302 5.67 -1.10 13.87
N SER A 303 5.83 0.09 14.46
CA SER A 303 6.28 0.20 15.86
C SER A 303 5.17 0.14 16.91
N SER A 304 3.91 -0.16 16.54
CA SER A 304 2.82 -0.30 17.52
C SER A 304 2.84 -1.62 18.30
N VAL A 305 3.58 -2.61 17.80
CA VAL A 305 3.53 -3.99 18.32
C VAL A 305 4.36 -4.17 19.59
N ALA A 306 3.97 -5.16 20.39
CA ALA A 306 4.72 -5.61 21.55
C ALA A 306 6.09 -6.20 21.15
N ASP A 307 7.01 -6.31 22.12
CA ASP A 307 8.34 -6.86 21.88
C ASP A 307 8.33 -8.33 21.44
N SER A 308 7.31 -9.10 21.84
CA SER A 308 7.12 -10.52 21.46
C SER A 308 6.57 -10.73 20.05
N THR A 309 6.16 -9.67 19.36
CA THR A 309 5.72 -9.72 17.96
C THR A 309 6.90 -9.38 17.05
N GLN A 310 7.09 -10.18 16.00
CA GLN A 310 8.10 -9.95 14.98
C GLN A 310 7.56 -9.10 13.83
N ILE A 311 8.32 -8.08 13.45
CA ILE A 311 8.15 -7.35 12.20
C ILE A 311 9.12 -7.91 11.17
N HIS A 312 8.58 -8.43 10.07
CA HIS A 312 9.36 -8.85 8.90
C HIS A 312 9.21 -7.80 7.80
N THR A 313 10.17 -7.71 6.90
CA THR A 313 10.02 -6.91 5.67
C THR A 313 10.70 -7.60 4.53
N HIS A 314 10.09 -7.59 3.35
CA HIS A 314 10.74 -8.05 2.13
C HIS A 314 10.87 -6.89 1.13
N MET A 315 12.01 -6.85 0.45
CA MET A 315 12.27 -5.89 -0.62
C MET A 315 12.77 -6.64 -1.85
N CYS A 316 11.95 -6.71 -2.89
CA CYS A 316 12.34 -7.33 -4.14
C CYS A 316 13.27 -6.39 -4.95
N TYR A 317 14.16 -6.96 -5.77
CA TYR A 317 14.85 -6.28 -6.89
C TYR A 317 15.62 -4.99 -6.54
N SER A 318 16.14 -4.88 -5.32
CA SER A 318 16.94 -3.74 -4.91
C SER A 318 18.43 -4.10 -4.86
N GLU A 319 19.29 -3.31 -5.50
CA GLU A 319 20.72 -3.34 -5.20
C GLU A 319 20.89 -2.80 -3.78
N PHE A 320 20.96 -3.69 -2.80
CA PHE A 320 20.90 -3.33 -1.38
C PHE A 320 22.04 -2.39 -0.95
N ASN A 321 23.16 -2.40 -1.66
CA ASN A 321 24.34 -1.58 -1.33
C ASN A 321 24.03 -0.08 -1.20
N ASP A 322 23.08 0.46 -1.98
CA ASP A 322 22.77 1.89 -1.91
C ASP A 322 21.85 2.27 -0.75
N ILE A 323 21.14 1.30 -0.17
CA ILE A 323 20.10 1.55 0.86
C ILE A 323 20.29 0.72 2.13
N ILE A 324 21.41 -0.02 2.29
CA ILE A 324 21.60 -0.96 3.39
C ILE A 324 21.50 -0.29 4.77
N GLU A 325 21.98 0.94 4.91
CA GLU A 325 21.85 1.73 6.14
C GLU A 325 20.39 2.07 6.43
N ALA A 326 19.61 2.40 5.40
CA ALA A 326 18.19 2.69 5.53
C ALA A 326 17.40 1.42 5.90
N VAL A 327 17.75 0.28 5.31
CA VAL A 327 17.17 -1.03 5.67
C VAL A 327 17.46 -1.35 7.15
N GLY A 328 18.70 -1.16 7.62
CA GLY A 328 19.03 -1.32 9.03
C GLY A 328 18.26 -0.34 9.94
N ALA A 329 18.06 0.89 9.48
CA ALA A 329 17.33 1.92 10.21
C ALA A 329 15.81 1.67 10.29
N MET A 330 15.25 0.75 9.50
CA MET A 330 13.85 0.32 9.62
C MET A 330 13.53 -0.44 10.91
N ASP A 331 14.55 -1.00 11.57
CA ASP A 331 14.42 -1.77 12.82
C ASP A 331 13.43 -2.96 12.71
N ALA A 332 13.38 -3.59 11.53
CA ALA A 332 12.68 -4.86 11.33
C ALA A 332 13.42 -6.00 12.03
N ASP A 333 12.69 -6.99 12.53
CA ASP A 333 13.25 -8.13 13.25
C ASP A 333 13.81 -9.21 12.30
N ALA A 334 13.30 -9.27 11.06
CA ALA A 334 13.83 -10.07 9.95
C ALA A 334 13.62 -9.35 8.59
N VAL A 335 14.56 -9.54 7.67
CA VAL A 335 14.59 -8.96 6.31
C VAL A 335 14.83 -10.05 5.28
#